data_AF-A0A7K3GU93-F1
#
_entry.id   AF-A0A7K3GU93-F1
#
_cell.length_a   1.000
_cell.length_b   1.000
_cell.length_c   1.000
_cell.angle_alpha   90.00
_cell.angle_beta   90.00
_cell.angle_gamma   90.00
#
_symmetry.space_group_name_H-M   'P 1'
#
loop_
_entity.id
_entity.type
_entity.pdbx_description
1 polymer ?
#
loop_
_entity_poly.entity_id
_entity_poly.type
_entity_poly.pdbx_seq_one_letter_code
_entity_poly.pdbx_strand_id
1 'polypeptide(L)'
;MTAALAVPASAADHERQRPRVEITDVQYDAPGRDNRSNRSLNKEWVEITNNTRRAVNLNGWTLRGKDGARYTFRHFRLEGRATVRVHTGEGRDTRKDVFQDRRNHVWGNRSDTATLRNDHGRFVDDKSWGHHRHGGRR
;
A
#
# COMPACT_ATOMS: atom_id res chain seq x y z
N MET A 1 -40.03 20.28 38.56
CA MET A 1 -40.15 19.76 37.19
C MET A 1 -39.34 20.73 36.32
N THR A 2 -38.38 20.39 35.48
CA THR A 2 -37.98 19.14 34.82
C THR A 2 -36.60 19.43 34.21
N ALA A 3 -35.70 18.45 34.19
CA ALA A 3 -34.39 18.58 33.53
C ALA A 3 -34.54 18.67 32.00
N ALA A 4 -33.58 19.34 31.33
CA ALA A 4 -33.36 19.22 29.89
C ALA A 4 -31.86 18.95 29.61
N LEU A 5 -31.57 17.66 29.56
CA LEU A 5 -30.57 16.89 28.80
C LEU A 5 -29.41 17.64 28.12
N ALA A 6 -28.19 17.27 28.53
CA ALA A 6 -26.98 17.43 27.73
C ALA A 6 -27.08 16.64 26.42
N VAL A 7 -26.74 17.27 25.30
CA VAL A 7 -26.49 16.55 24.04
C VAL A 7 -25.02 16.16 24.01
N PRO A 8 -24.65 14.89 23.80
CA PRO A 8 -23.26 14.49 23.71
C PRO A 8 -22.67 14.97 22.38
N ALA A 9 -21.74 15.92 22.42
CA ALA A 9 -20.87 16.24 21.29
C ALA A 9 -19.67 15.28 21.26
N SER A 10 -19.93 13.97 21.23
CA SER A 10 -18.87 12.94 21.16
C SER A 10 -19.20 11.90 20.10
N ALA A 11 -19.48 12.36 18.88
CA ALA A 11 -19.58 11.48 17.71
C ALA A 11 -18.72 11.94 16.52
N ALA A 12 -18.03 13.08 16.62
CA ALA A 12 -17.12 13.57 15.57
C ALA A 12 -15.65 13.17 15.81
N ASP A 13 -15.30 12.66 16.99
CA ASP A 13 -13.91 12.35 17.36
C ASP A 13 -13.45 10.94 16.96
N HIS A 14 -14.36 10.08 16.48
CA HIS A 14 -14.01 8.74 16.00
C HIS A 14 -13.73 8.66 14.49
N GLU A 15 -13.91 9.77 13.75
CA GLU A 15 -13.29 9.94 12.41
C GLU A 15 -11.82 10.39 12.49
N ARG A 16 -11.20 10.35 13.68
CA ARG A 16 -9.75 10.50 13.80
C ARG A 16 -9.05 9.30 13.15
N GLN A 17 -8.66 9.55 11.91
CA GLN A 17 -7.49 9.03 11.20
C GLN A 17 -7.55 7.58 10.70
N ARG A 18 -8.56 7.22 9.91
CA ARG A 18 -8.28 6.23 8.86
C ARG A 18 -7.41 6.90 7.79
N PRO A 19 -6.20 6.40 7.48
CA PRO A 19 -5.40 6.97 6.43
C PRO A 19 -6.20 7.04 5.12
N ARG A 20 -6.13 8.20 4.45
CA ARG A 20 -6.91 8.44 3.22
C ARG A 20 -6.48 7.49 2.11
N VAL A 21 -5.19 7.18 2.09
CA VAL A 21 -4.53 6.26 1.17
C VAL A 21 -3.67 5.34 2.01
N GLU A 22 -3.78 4.04 1.80
CA GLU A 22 -3.19 2.97 2.63
C GLU A 22 -2.51 1.92 1.77
N ILE A 23 -1.48 1.27 2.30
CA ILE A 23 -0.97 0.00 1.79
C ILE A 23 -1.86 -1.11 2.36
N THR A 24 -2.82 -1.59 1.56
CA THR A 24 -3.81 -2.56 2.04
C THR A 24 -3.30 -3.98 1.96
N ASP A 25 -2.51 -4.32 0.94
CA ASP A 25 -1.99 -5.67 0.80
C ASP A 25 -0.60 -5.78 0.16
N VAL A 26 0.10 -6.87 0.46
CA VAL A 26 1.42 -7.16 -0.11
C VAL A 26 1.53 -8.64 -0.41
N GLN A 27 1.79 -8.96 -1.68
CA GLN A 27 2.24 -10.29 -2.07
C GLN A 27 3.75 -10.24 -2.26
N TYR A 28 4.49 -10.87 -1.35
CA TYR A 28 5.96 -10.91 -1.38
C TYR A 28 6.49 -12.32 -1.69
N ASP A 29 5.78 -13.37 -1.30
CA ASP A 29 6.13 -14.76 -1.67
C ASP A 29 5.34 -15.14 -2.93
N ALA A 30 5.94 -14.95 -4.11
CA ALA A 30 5.31 -15.27 -5.39
C ALA A 30 4.97 -16.78 -5.46
N PRO A 31 3.69 -17.18 -5.49
CA PRO A 31 3.35 -18.61 -5.47
C PRO A 31 3.85 -19.33 -6.73
N GLY A 32 4.54 -20.45 -6.57
CA GLY A 32 5.07 -21.29 -7.64
C GLY A 32 6.59 -21.29 -7.73
N ARG A 33 7.16 -21.96 -8.73
CA ARG A 33 8.62 -22.02 -8.92
C ARG A 33 9.16 -20.63 -9.25
N ASP A 34 9.94 -20.05 -8.34
CA ASP A 34 10.68 -18.84 -8.64
C ASP A 34 11.79 -19.14 -9.66
N ASN A 35 11.65 -18.55 -10.84
CA ASN A 35 12.61 -18.65 -11.93
C ASN A 35 13.07 -17.27 -12.39
N ARG A 36 12.78 -16.19 -11.63
CA ARG A 36 13.07 -14.80 -11.99
C ARG A 36 12.52 -14.36 -13.36
N SER A 37 11.58 -15.09 -13.94
CA SER A 37 10.88 -14.64 -15.14
C SER A 37 10.03 -13.43 -14.81
N ASN A 38 9.71 -12.60 -15.83
CA ASN A 38 8.80 -11.47 -15.65
C ASN A 38 7.45 -11.89 -15.03
N ARG A 39 6.97 -13.10 -15.36
CA ARG A 39 5.77 -13.69 -14.76
C ARG A 39 5.94 -13.99 -13.27
N SER A 40 7.15 -14.40 -12.84
CA SER A 40 7.48 -14.59 -11.43
C SER A 40 7.49 -13.25 -10.69
N LEU A 41 8.18 -12.24 -11.27
CA LEU A 41 8.30 -10.90 -10.69
C LEU A 41 6.96 -10.19 -10.57
N ASN A 42 6.06 -10.33 -11.55
CA ASN A 42 4.73 -9.71 -11.50
C ASN A 42 3.77 -10.38 -10.49
N LYS A 43 4.13 -11.52 -9.89
CA LYS A 43 3.40 -12.09 -8.74
C LYS A 43 3.74 -11.38 -7.44
N GLU A 44 4.84 -10.64 -7.40
CA GLU A 44 5.15 -9.75 -6.29
C GLU A 44 4.54 -8.38 -6.53
N TRP A 45 3.77 -7.89 -5.56
CA TRP A 45 3.13 -6.60 -5.67
C TRP A 45 2.79 -6.01 -4.31
N VAL A 46 2.62 -4.69 -4.30
CA VAL A 46 2.05 -3.92 -3.19
C VAL A 46 0.76 -3.25 -3.66
N GLU A 47 -0.32 -3.45 -2.92
CA GLU A 47 -1.63 -2.86 -3.21
C GLU A 47 -1.85 -1.62 -2.35
N ILE A 48 -2.24 -0.53 -3.02
CA ILE A 48 -2.53 0.76 -2.42
C ILE A 48 -4.00 1.09 -2.66
N THR A 49 -4.72 1.45 -1.60
CA THR A 49 -6.16 1.75 -1.65
C THR A 49 -6.43 3.19 -1.24
N ASN A 50 -7.32 3.87 -1.98
CA ASN A 50 -7.90 5.14 -1.57
C ASN A 50 -9.26 4.91 -0.89
N ASN A 51 -9.29 5.01 0.43
CA ASN A 51 -10.50 4.79 1.23
C ASN A 51 -11.50 5.96 1.15
N THR A 52 -11.09 7.09 0.57
CA THR A 52 -11.96 8.26 0.43
C THR A 52 -12.86 8.15 -0.80
N ARG A 53 -13.89 9.02 -0.88
CA ARG A 53 -14.76 9.11 -2.06
C ARG A 53 -14.18 9.98 -3.18
N ARG A 54 -13.08 10.70 -2.92
CA ARG A 54 -12.49 11.65 -3.87
C ARG A 54 -11.22 11.05 -4.45
N ALA A 55 -10.97 11.32 -5.74
CA ALA A 55 -9.72 10.92 -6.35
C ALA A 55 -8.52 11.65 -5.73
N VAL A 56 -7.40 10.93 -5.61
CA VAL A 56 -6.12 11.44 -5.10
C VAL A 56 -5.09 11.40 -6.22
N ASN A 57 -4.36 12.50 -6.41
CA ASN A 57 -3.22 12.54 -7.32
C ASN A 57 -2.00 11.94 -6.62
N LEU A 58 -1.50 10.83 -7.13
CA LEU A 58 -0.31 10.16 -6.60
C LEU A 58 0.97 10.61 -7.32
N ASN A 59 0.89 11.52 -8.29
CA ASN A 59 2.08 12.00 -9.00
C ASN A 59 3.17 12.49 -8.01
N GLY A 60 4.37 11.94 -8.12
CA GLY A 60 5.51 12.24 -7.25
C GLY A 60 5.53 11.46 -5.92
N TRP A 61 4.46 10.72 -5.58
CA TRP A 61 4.47 9.83 -4.42
C TRP A 61 5.46 8.69 -4.63
N THR A 62 6.02 8.19 -3.53
CA THR A 62 7.03 7.13 -3.57
C THR A 62 6.63 5.94 -2.72
N LEU A 63 6.83 4.75 -3.27
CA LEU A 63 6.78 3.49 -2.54
C LEU A 63 8.22 2.97 -2.39
N ARG A 64 8.65 2.68 -1.16
CA ARG A 64 10.04 2.28 -0.86
C ARG A 64 10.08 1.00 -0.02
N GLY A 65 10.93 0.06 -0.41
CA GLY A 65 11.34 -1.09 0.41
C GLY A 65 12.60 -0.81 1.22
N LYS A 66 12.90 -1.68 2.19
CA LYS A 66 14.02 -1.49 3.13
C LYS A 66 15.39 -1.52 2.44
N ASP A 67 15.51 -2.32 1.37
CA ASP A 67 16.73 -2.49 0.59
C ASP A 67 17.02 -1.32 -0.38
N GLY A 68 16.26 -0.23 -0.28
CA GLY A 68 16.50 1.00 -1.03
C GLY A 68 15.83 1.06 -2.40
N ALA A 69 15.17 -0.02 -2.84
CA ALA A 69 14.30 0.02 -4.00
C ALA A 69 13.18 1.06 -3.80
N ARG A 70 13.02 1.93 -4.79
CA ARG A 70 12.05 3.02 -4.81
C ARG A 70 11.29 2.97 -6.13
N TYR A 71 9.97 3.03 -6.03
CA TYR A 71 9.06 3.34 -7.13
C TYR A 71 8.51 4.75 -6.95
N THR A 72 8.32 5.47 -8.05
CA THR A 72 7.73 6.81 -8.06
C THR A 72 6.57 6.84 -9.04
N PHE A 73 5.38 7.15 -8.54
CA PHE A 73 4.20 7.30 -9.35
C PHE A 73 4.36 8.50 -10.30
N ARG A 74 4.15 8.28 -11.60
CA ARG A 74 4.20 9.32 -12.63
C ARG A 74 2.82 9.49 -13.25
N HIS A 75 2.29 10.71 -13.21
CA HIS A 75 0.99 11.08 -13.81
C HIS A 75 -0.18 10.16 -13.40
N PHE A 76 -0.14 9.62 -12.18
CA PHE A 76 -1.11 8.64 -11.72
C PHE A 76 -2.17 9.26 -10.80
N ARG A 77 -3.45 8.98 -11.09
CA ARG A 77 -4.58 9.39 -10.26
C ARG A 77 -5.33 8.16 -9.76
N LEU A 78 -5.42 8.02 -8.44
CA LEU A 78 -6.14 6.94 -7.79
C LEU A 78 -7.55 7.42 -7.42
N GLU A 79 -8.55 6.89 -8.13
CA GLU A 79 -9.95 7.24 -7.93
C GLU A 79 -10.43 6.93 -6.50
N GLY A 80 -11.53 7.57 -6.09
CA GLY A 80 -12.15 7.28 -4.79
C GLY A 80 -12.60 5.82 -4.72
N ARG A 81 -12.33 5.15 -3.60
CA ARG A 81 -12.64 3.72 -3.39
C ARG A 81 -11.96 2.77 -4.37
N ALA A 82 -10.93 3.22 -5.07
CA ALA A 82 -10.16 2.40 -5.99
C ALA A 82 -8.86 1.90 -5.37
N THR A 83 -8.28 0.88 -6.01
CA THR A 83 -6.99 0.29 -5.67
C THR A 83 -6.06 0.29 -6.87
N VAL A 84 -4.76 0.34 -6.61
CA VAL A 84 -3.69 0.14 -7.59
C VAL A 84 -2.67 -0.83 -7.02
N ARG A 85 -2.17 -1.74 -7.86
CA ARG A 85 -1.08 -2.66 -7.55
C ARG A 85 0.19 -2.21 -8.22
N VAL A 86 1.26 -2.14 -7.45
CA VAL A 86 2.62 -1.87 -7.93
C VAL A 86 3.36 -3.19 -8.03
N HIS A 87 3.51 -3.71 -9.24
CA HIS A 87 4.19 -4.96 -9.53
C HIS A 87 5.71 -4.76 -9.62
N THR A 88 6.49 -5.76 -9.20
CA THR A 88 7.95 -5.71 -9.29
C THR A 88 8.45 -5.74 -10.74
N GLY A 89 7.86 -6.57 -11.59
CA GLY A 89 8.36 -6.82 -12.96
C GLY A 89 8.03 -5.72 -13.96
N GLU A 90 8.11 -6.08 -15.24
CA GLU A 90 7.80 -5.26 -16.41
C GLU A 90 6.35 -5.52 -16.87
N GLY A 91 5.67 -4.47 -17.33
CA GLY A 91 4.30 -4.57 -17.83
C GLY A 91 3.80 -3.24 -18.39
N ARG A 92 2.54 -3.23 -18.85
CA ARG A 92 1.90 -2.01 -19.33
C ARG A 92 1.06 -1.40 -18.22
N ASP A 93 1.39 -0.18 -17.83
CA ASP A 93 0.62 0.57 -16.84
C ASP A 93 -0.85 0.74 -17.24
N THR A 94 -1.71 0.54 -16.24
CA THR A 94 -3.16 0.73 -16.30
C THR A 94 -3.63 1.51 -15.06
N ARG A 95 -4.93 1.74 -14.94
CA ARG A 95 -5.52 2.37 -13.73
C ARG A 95 -5.45 1.48 -12.48
N LYS A 96 -5.20 0.19 -12.63
CA LYS A 96 -5.21 -0.80 -11.53
C LYS A 96 -3.85 -1.43 -11.30
N ASP A 97 -2.97 -1.40 -12.29
CA ASP A 97 -1.69 -2.10 -12.26
C ASP A 97 -0.63 -1.18 -12.83
N VAL A 98 0.45 -0.98 -12.07
CA VAL A 98 1.63 -0.24 -12.51
C VAL A 98 2.88 -1.07 -12.22
N PHE A 99 3.93 -0.84 -12.99
CA PHE A 99 5.10 -1.72 -13.01
C PHE A 99 6.37 -0.96 -12.62
N GLN A 100 7.24 -1.59 -11.83
CA GLN A 100 8.53 -1.00 -11.46
C GLN A 100 9.59 -1.16 -12.57
N ASP A 101 9.30 -1.96 -13.61
CA ASP A 101 10.20 -2.29 -14.71
C ASP A 101 11.53 -2.85 -14.25
N ARG A 102 11.50 -3.70 -13.20
CA ARG A 102 12.69 -4.34 -12.65
C ARG A 102 12.80 -5.79 -13.11
N ARG A 103 14.05 -6.27 -13.15
CA ARG A 103 14.41 -7.65 -13.52
C ARG A 103 14.81 -8.52 -12.31
N ASN A 104 14.72 -7.96 -11.11
CA ASN A 104 15.04 -8.62 -9.85
C ASN A 104 13.95 -8.34 -8.83
N HIS A 105 13.77 -9.28 -7.89
CA HIS A 105 12.87 -9.15 -6.75
C HIS A 105 13.21 -7.91 -5.93
N VAL A 106 12.19 -7.19 -5.49
CA VAL A 106 12.32 -5.93 -4.73
C VAL A 106 11.98 -6.11 -3.26
N TRP A 107 11.07 -7.03 -2.97
CA TRP A 107 10.47 -7.23 -1.67
C TRP A 107 11.16 -8.41 -1.00
N GLY A 108 11.68 -8.20 0.20
CA GLY A 108 12.39 -9.26 0.92
C GLY A 108 11.46 -10.44 1.25
N ASN A 109 11.82 -11.66 0.82
CA ASN A 109 11.01 -12.88 1.07
C ASN A 109 10.96 -13.28 2.55
N ARG A 110 11.92 -12.84 3.38
CA ARG A 110 12.01 -13.21 4.80
C ARG A 110 11.32 -12.23 5.71
N SER A 111 11.56 -10.94 5.51
CA SER A 111 10.88 -9.82 6.16
C SER A 111 11.29 -8.54 5.47
N ASP A 112 10.37 -7.59 5.39
CA ASP A 112 10.59 -6.28 4.78
C ASP A 112 9.44 -5.35 5.19
N THR A 113 9.58 -4.07 4.86
CA THR A 113 8.62 -3.00 5.13
C THR A 113 8.45 -2.14 3.88
N ALA A 114 7.25 -2.13 3.31
CA ALA A 114 6.88 -1.18 2.27
C ALA A 114 6.43 0.13 2.91
N THR A 115 7.07 1.26 2.56
CA THR A 115 6.72 2.60 3.06
C THR A 115 6.19 3.47 1.92
N LEU A 116 5.01 4.05 2.10
CA LEU A 116 4.40 5.02 1.21
C LEU A 116 4.66 6.45 1.71
N ARG A 117 5.11 7.32 0.82
CA ARG A 117 5.31 8.75 1.08
C ARG A 117 4.67 9.58 -0.02
N ASN A 118 4.16 10.76 0.34
CA ASN A 118 3.60 11.68 -0.63
C ASN A 118 4.68 12.41 -1.44
N ASP A 119 4.24 13.26 -2.35
CA ASP A 119 5.08 14.10 -3.24
C ASP A 119 5.99 15.09 -2.51
N HIS A 120 5.70 15.39 -1.24
CA HIS A 120 6.53 16.20 -0.35
C HIS A 120 7.46 15.36 0.54
N GLY A 121 7.52 14.05 0.32
CA GLY A 121 8.31 13.10 1.12
C GLY A 121 7.73 12.82 2.51
N ARG A 122 6.53 13.30 2.83
CA ARG A 122 5.87 13.02 4.12
C ARG A 122 5.38 11.59 4.16
N PHE A 123 5.54 10.95 5.32
CA PHE A 123 5.02 9.61 5.58
C PHE A 123 3.50 9.58 5.40
N VAL A 124 3.01 8.55 4.72
CA VAL A 124 1.57 8.28 4.55
C VAL A 124 1.19 6.99 5.26
N ASP A 125 1.88 5.89 4.96
CA ASP A 125 1.59 4.57 5.53
C ASP A 125 2.79 3.62 5.38
N ASP A 126 2.81 2.52 6.14
CA ASP A 126 3.71 1.40 5.93
C ASP A 126 3.05 0.05 6.21
N LYS A 127 3.58 -1.00 5.58
CA LYS A 127 3.19 -2.38 5.87
C LYS A 127 4.43 -3.26 5.94
N SER A 128 4.57 -3.98 7.05
CA SER A 128 5.67 -4.92 7.29
C SER A 128 5.20 -6.38 7.22
N TRP A 129 6.07 -7.28 6.77
CA TRP A 129 5.81 -8.73 6.73
C TRP A 129 7.02 -9.55 7.16
N GLY A 130 6.84 -10.87 7.28
CA GLY A 130 7.95 -11.81 7.52
C GLY A 130 8.33 -12.06 8.99
N HIS A 131 7.49 -11.63 9.94
CA HIS A 131 7.57 -12.19 11.28
C HIS A 131 7.01 -13.61 11.25
N HIS A 132 7.87 -14.62 11.40
CA HIS A 132 7.44 -15.96 11.73
C HIS A 132 6.50 -15.89 12.95
N ARG A 133 5.23 -16.20 12.72
CA ARG A 133 4.35 -16.71 13.78
C ARG A 133 4.95 -18.03 14.25
N HIS A 134 5.81 -17.98 15.26
CA HIS A 134 5.82 -19.09 16.20
C HIS A 134 4.45 -19.10 16.89
N GLY A 135 3.84 -20.28 16.93
CA GLY A 135 2.52 -20.55 17.49
C GLY A 135 2.41 -20.12 18.96
N GLY A 136 1.23 -20.08 19.55
CA GLY A 136 -0.03 -20.68 19.18
C GLY A 136 -1.04 -20.43 20.29
N ARG A 137 -2.25 -20.93 20.07
CA ARG A 137 -3.37 -21.11 21.01
C ARG A 137 -3.01 -21.02 22.51
N ARG A 138 -3.64 -20.08 23.23
CA ARG A 138 -4.67 -20.31 24.26
C ARG A 138 -5.22 -18.97 24.76
#